data_AF-A0A9E4Y6C5-F1
#
_entry.id   AF-A0A9E4Y6C5-F1
#
_cell.length_a   1.000
_cell.length_b   1.000
_cell.length_c   1.000
_cell.angle_alpha   90.00
_cell.angle_beta   90.00
_cell.angle_gamma   90.00
#
_symmetry.space_group_name_H-M   'P 1'
#
loop_
_entity.id
_entity.type
_entity.pdbx_description
1 polymer ?
#
loop_
_entity_poly.entity_id
_entity_poly.type
_entity_poly.pdbx_seq_one_letter_code
_entity_poly.pdbx_strand_id
1 'polypeptide(L)' 'TGLPRVVSPTGATLVGLNEEHGILELEDEAQGLRIGDQVRLLPMTAATTINIHDFYFCVRNGILEDVVPVAARGRFW' A
#
# COMPACT_ATOMS: atom_id res chain seq x y z
N THR A 1 7.10 -1.57 15.07
CA THR A 1 7.33 -2.01 13.66
C THR A 1 6.45 -3.21 13.40
N GLY A 2 5.87 -3.32 12.20
CA GLY A 2 4.95 -4.39 11.84
C GLY A 2 4.54 -4.30 10.37
N LEU A 3 3.92 -5.35 9.85
CA LEU A 3 3.50 -5.44 8.45
C LEU A 3 2.29 -4.54 8.18
N PRO A 4 2.19 -3.90 7.00
CA PRO A 4 0.96 -3.27 6.53
C PRO A 4 -0.24 -4.22 6.60
N ARG A 5 -1.43 -3.68 6.86
CA ARG A 5 -2.66 -4.46 6.83
C ARG A 5 -3.24 -4.47 5.43
N VAL A 6 -3.65 -5.62 4.93
CA VAL A 6 -4.42 -5.71 3.68
C VAL A 6 -5.84 -5.19 3.91
N VAL A 7 -6.27 -4.25 3.07
CA VAL A 7 -7.63 -3.69 3.08
C VAL A 7 -8.50 -4.35 2.02
N SER A 8 -7.90 -4.82 0.93
CA SER A 8 -8.58 -5.42 -0.21
C SER A 8 -7.57 -6.27 -1.00
N PRO A 9 -7.93 -7.48 -1.44
CA PRO A 9 -9.20 -8.17 -1.16
C PRO A 9 -9.34 -8.63 0.29
N THR A 10 -10.57 -8.87 0.73
CA THR A 10 -10.85 -9.55 2.02
C THR A 10 -10.35 -10.99 1.94
N GLY A 11 -9.80 -11.52 3.03
CA GLY A 11 -9.23 -12.87 3.08
C GLY A 11 -7.76 -12.95 2.70
N ALA A 12 -7.13 -11.84 2.28
CA ALA A 12 -5.67 -11.78 2.09
C ALA A 12 -4.99 -11.22 3.34
N THR A 13 -3.89 -11.85 3.77
CA THR A 13 -3.05 -11.38 4.88
C THR A 13 -1.61 -11.26 4.42
N LEU A 14 -0.98 -10.11 4.67
CA LEU A 14 0.44 -9.91 4.40
C LEU A 14 1.28 -10.52 5.52
N VAL A 15 2.11 -11.50 5.19
CA VAL A 15 2.92 -12.27 6.15
C VAL A 15 4.42 -12.04 6.00
N GLY A 16 4.84 -11.41 4.91
CA GLY A 16 6.24 -11.08 4.68
C GLY A 16 6.41 -9.94 3.68
N LEU A 17 7.51 -9.21 3.84
CA LEU A 17 7.99 -8.19 2.92
C LEU A 17 9.49 -8.37 2.72
N ASN A 18 9.96 -8.15 1.50
CA ASN A 18 11.35 -7.82 1.20
C ASN A 18 11.39 -6.41 0.56
N GLU A 19 12.50 -6.03 -0.07
CA GLU A 19 12.68 -4.69 -0.64
C GLU A 19 11.57 -4.30 -1.65
N GLU A 20 11.11 -5.24 -2.49
CA GLU A 20 10.17 -4.96 -3.59
C GLU A 20 9.01 -5.96 -3.72
N HIS A 21 8.98 -7.00 -2.88
CA HIS A 21 7.94 -8.04 -2.92
C HIS A 21 7.27 -8.22 -1.56
N GLY A 22 5.97 -8.49 -1.60
CA GLY A 22 5.19 -8.97 -0.46
C GLY A 22 4.75 -10.41 -0.64
N ILE A 23 4.59 -11.11 0.49
CA ILE A 23 4.08 -12.49 0.56
C ILE A 23 2.70 -12.43 1.21
N LEU A 24 1.68 -12.89 0.50
CA LEU A 24 0.30 -12.97 0.98
C LEU A 24 -0.08 -14.41 1.28
N GLU A 25 -0.69 -14.65 2.43
CA GLU A 25 -1.54 -15.81 2.67
C GLU A 25 -2.97 -15.48 2.23
N LEU A 26 -3.62 -16.41 1.52
CA LEU A 26 -4.90 -16.17 0.85
C LEU A 26 -5.95 -17.18 1.33
N GLU A 27 -7.07 -16.64 1.79
CA GLU A 27 -8.26 -17.35 2.23
C GLU A 27 -9.50 -16.78 1.52
N ASP A 28 -10.61 -17.54 1.53
CA ASP A 28 -11.91 -17.12 0.98
C ASP A 28 -11.83 -16.50 -0.42
N GLU A 29 -12.38 -15.29 -0.59
CA GLU A 29 -12.44 -14.56 -1.85
C GLU A 29 -11.04 -14.23 -2.40
N ALA A 30 -10.03 -14.12 -1.55
CA ALA A 30 -8.67 -13.76 -1.96
C ALA A 30 -7.97 -14.88 -2.73
N GLN A 31 -8.41 -16.14 -2.62
CA GLN A 31 -7.88 -17.25 -3.43
C GLN A 31 -8.13 -17.07 -4.94
N GLY A 32 -9.05 -16.18 -5.31
CA GLY A 32 -9.33 -15.81 -6.70
C GLY A 32 -8.37 -14.80 -7.33
N LEU A 33 -7.38 -14.27 -6.59
CA LEU A 33 -6.40 -13.30 -7.11
C LEU A 33 -5.65 -13.85 -8.32
N ARG A 34 -5.50 -13.00 -9.34
CA ARG A 34 -4.76 -13.28 -10.58
C ARG A 34 -3.63 -12.28 -10.77
N ILE A 35 -2.69 -12.65 -11.64
CA ILE A 35 -1.62 -11.75 -12.06
C ILE A 35 -2.24 -10.49 -12.67
N GLY A 36 -1.84 -9.32 -12.17
CA GLY A 36 -2.35 -8.01 -12.58
C GLY A 36 -3.42 -7.42 -11.65
N ASP A 37 -3.99 -8.23 -10.75
CA ASP A 37 -4.93 -7.72 -9.75
C ASP A 37 -4.23 -6.81 -8.73
N GLN A 38 -4.99 -5.83 -8.22
CA GLN A 38 -4.47 -4.84 -7.28
C GLN A 38 -4.81 -5.21 -5.83
N VAL A 39 -3.81 -5.07 -4.95
CA VAL A 39 -3.96 -5.22 -3.50
C VAL A 39 -3.81 -3.85 -2.85
N ARG A 40 -4.72 -3.50 -1.94
CA ARG A 40 -4.66 -2.24 -1.19
C ARG A 40 -4.12 -2.51 0.21
N LEU A 41 -3.01 -1.86 0.55
CA LEU A 41 -2.36 -1.97 1.85
C LEU A 41 -2.54 -0.68 2.63
N LEU A 42 -2.91 -0.81 3.91
CA LEU A 42 -2.86 0.27 4.87
C LEU A 42 -1.50 0.22 5.58
N PRO A 43 -0.63 1.23 5.43
CA PRO A 43 0.67 1.25 6.07
C PRO A 43 0.53 1.24 7.60
N MET A 44 1.43 0.53 8.28
CA MET A 44 1.46 0.48 9.75
C MET A 44 1.84 1.85 10.34
N THR A 45 2.84 2.51 9.76
CA THR A 45 3.30 3.83 10.20
C THR A 45 3.29 4.78 9.01
N ALA A 46 2.35 5.72 9.02
CA ALA A 46 2.19 6.68 7.93
C ALA A 46 3.49 7.47 7.67
N ALA A 47 4.10 8.07 8.70
CA ALA A 47 5.25 8.96 8.52
C ALA A 47 6.45 8.30 7.81
N THR A 48 6.78 7.05 8.15
CA THR A 48 7.90 6.33 7.53
C THR A 48 7.59 5.91 6.09
N THR A 49 6.34 5.54 5.79
CA THR A 49 5.93 5.21 4.42
C THR A 49 5.87 6.45 3.54
N ILE A 50 5.26 7.54 4.02
CA ILE A 50 5.13 8.79 3.26
C ILE A 50 6.51 9.32 2.84
N ASN A 51 7.51 9.23 3.73
CA ASN A 51 8.84 9.77 3.46
C ASN A 51 9.64 9.00 2.38
N ILE A 52 9.19 7.83 1.94
CA ILE A 52 9.81 7.08 0.83
C ILE A 52 9.09 7.28 -0.51
N HIS A 53 8.06 8.14 -0.58
CA HIS A 53 7.32 8.44 -1.80
C HIS A 53 7.37 9.94 -2.13
N ASP A 54 7.52 10.29 -3.42
CA ASP A 54 7.57 11.69 -3.88
C ASP A 54 6.18 12.36 -3.96
N PHE A 55 5.11 11.58 -4.11
CA PHE A 55 3.75 12.10 -4.35
C PHE A 55 2.68 11.33 -3.58
N TYR A 56 1.59 12.04 -3.29
CA TYR A 56 0.28 11.44 -3.05
C TYR A 56 -0.54 11.46 -4.33
N PHE A 57 -1.22 10.35 -4.61
CA PHE A 57 -2.22 10.26 -5.67
C PHE A 57 -3.60 10.36 -5.02
N CYS A 58 -4.28 11.49 -5.16
CA CYS A 58 -5.56 11.76 -4.54
C CYS A 58 -6.69 11.25 -5.43
N VAL A 59 -7.44 10.24 -4.95
CA VAL A 59 -8.49 9.56 -5.71
C VAL A 59 -9.86 9.80 -5.09
N ARG A 60 -10.85 10.16 -5.92
CA ARG A 60 -12.27 10.25 -5.54
C ARG A 60 -13.12 9.52 -6.57
N ASN A 61 -14.10 8.76 -6.10
CA ASN A 61 -15.00 7.98 -6.97
C ASN A 61 -14.25 7.09 -7.99
N GLY A 62 -13.09 6.58 -7.61
CA GLY A 62 -12.25 5.72 -8.47
C GLY A 62 -11.45 6.47 -9.55
N ILE A 63 -11.45 7.80 -9.55
CA ILE A 63 -10.73 8.62 -10.53
C ILE A 63 -9.64 9.43 -9.80
N LEU A 64 -8.46 9.51 -10.42
CA LEU A 64 -7.39 10.39 -9.96
C LEU A 64 -7.81 11.86 -10.15
N GLU A 65 -7.94 12.59 -9.05
CA GLU A 65 -8.31 14.01 -9.07
C GLU A 65 -7.09 14.93 -9.00
N ASP A 66 -6.06 14.54 -8.25
CA ASP A 66 -4.87 15.37 -8.03
C ASP A 66 -3.63 14.53 -7.71
N VAL A 67 -2.46 15.12 -7.92
CA VAL A 67 -1.15 14.56 -7.56
C VAL A 67 -0.40 15.58 -6.72
N VAL A 68 -0.34 15.34 -5.42
CA VAL A 68 0.24 16.29 -4.45
C VAL A 68 1.68 15.89 -4.13
N PRO A 69 2.68 16.76 -4.33
CA PRO A 69 4.06 16.44 -3.97
C PRO A 69 4.24 16.38 -2.46
N VAL A 70 5.03 15.40 -2.00
CA VAL A 70 5.54 15.35 -0.63
C VAL A 70 6.71 16.33 -0.53
N ALA A 71 6.41 17.63 -0.46
CA ALA A 71 7.38 18.71 -0.60
C ALA A 71 8.55 18.66 0.41
N ALA A 72 8.32 18.05 1.57
CA ALA A 72 9.31 17.89 2.64
C ALA A 72 9.96 16.48 2.69
N ARG A 73 9.80 15.64 1.65
CA ARG A 73 10.40 14.31 1.63
C ARG A 73 11.91 14.39 1.86
N GLY A 74 12.41 13.63 2.83
CA GLY A 74 13.84 13.58 3.18
C GLY A 74 14.40 14.86 3.82
N ARG A 75 13.55 15.83 4.19
CA ARG A 75 13.96 17.05 4.91
C ARG A 75 14.03 16.77 6.41
N PHE A 76 15.14 16.21 6.86
CA PHE A 76 15.38 15.95 8.28
C PHE A 76 16.17 17.06 8.99
N TRP A 77 16.50 18.13 8.27
CA TRP A 77 17.30 19.28 8.68
C TRP A 77 16.79 20.56 8.02
#